data_AF-X1FYE9-F1
#
_entry.id   AF-X1FYE9-F1
#
_cell.length_a   1.000
_cell.length_b   1.000
_cell.length_c   1.000
_cell.angle_alpha   90.00
_cell.angle_beta   90.00
_cell.angle_gamma   90.00
#
_symmetry.space_group_name_H-M   'P 1'
#
loop_
_entity.id
_entity.type
_entity.pdbx_description
1 polymer ?
#
loop_
_entity_poly.entity_id
_entity_poly.type
_entity_poly.pdbx_seq_one_letter_code
_entity_poly.pdbx_strand_id
1 'polypeptide(L)'
;KYVLEKSVVKYIDTQTDIPLKGKKALVTITVDRFGMAEGLMEAGCEMTFGDLIFSLNIPIPLHSFRSIEIFARLLLPVLIYVPIKYLYPTGEKQEKSNLKYVKYFQDADIIAGDYLAISQYMPQDMEGKIVITNTVTSSNVEDLKKRGVNYLITTTPEFEGRSFGTNVFQAILIAISGKSPEELQPEDYLKLIEKTGFKPRVEKLN
;
A
#
# COMPACT_ATOMS: atom_id res chain seq x y z
N LYS A 1 4.01 14.95 -1.40
CA LYS A 1 2.75 14.17 -1.55
C LYS A 1 2.79 12.82 -0.81
N TYR A 2 3.81 11.98 -1.01
CA TYR A 2 3.84 10.60 -0.48
C TYR A 2 4.51 10.43 0.89
N VAL A 3 4.80 11.54 1.57
CA VAL A 3 5.58 11.55 2.82
C VAL A 3 4.90 10.76 3.95
N LEU A 4 3.56 10.70 3.96
CA LEU A 4 2.83 9.95 4.99
C LEU A 4 2.94 8.44 4.83
N GLU A 5 2.84 7.93 3.61
CA GLU A 5 2.94 6.48 3.36
C GLU A 5 4.35 5.99 3.66
N LYS A 6 5.35 6.79 3.28
CA LYS A 6 6.75 6.53 3.60
C LYS A 6 7.01 6.57 5.10
N SER A 7 6.44 7.53 5.82
CA SER A 7 6.64 7.64 7.26
C SER A 7 6.04 6.47 8.03
N VAL A 8 4.98 5.83 7.53
CA VAL A 8 4.45 4.60 8.10
C VAL A 8 5.47 3.47 8.03
N VAL A 9 6.16 3.28 6.90
CA VAL A 9 7.19 2.24 6.80
C VAL A 9 8.35 2.52 7.76
N LYS A 10 8.78 3.79 7.84
CA LYS A 10 9.79 4.23 8.82
C LYS A 10 9.32 4.00 10.27
N TYR A 11 8.05 4.22 10.56
CA TYR A 11 7.47 3.95 11.88
C TYR A 11 7.57 2.47 12.22
N ILE A 12 7.22 1.58 11.28
CA ILE A 12 7.35 0.13 11.48
C ILE A 12 8.81 -0.24 11.78
N ASP A 13 9.74 0.22 10.95
CA ASP A 13 11.17 -0.13 11.04
C ASP A 13 11.86 0.38 12.32
N THR A 14 11.40 1.52 12.86
CA THR A 14 12.10 2.20 13.96
C THR A 14 11.35 2.17 15.29
N GLN A 15 10.04 1.89 15.29
CA GLN A 15 9.18 1.97 16.49
C GLN A 15 8.44 0.66 16.79
N THR A 16 8.66 -0.40 16.02
CA THR A 16 8.04 -1.71 16.25
C THR A 16 9.08 -2.82 16.11
N ASP A 17 8.78 -4.00 16.64
CA ASP A 17 9.63 -5.20 16.51
C ASP A 17 9.34 -6.00 15.22
N ILE A 18 8.60 -5.43 14.26
CA ILE A 18 8.24 -6.11 13.02
C ILE A 18 9.41 -6.03 12.04
N PRO A 19 10.03 -7.16 11.65
CA PRO A 19 11.21 -7.15 10.79
C PRO A 19 10.83 -6.82 9.34
N LEU A 20 11.46 -5.81 8.76
CA LEU A 20 11.33 -5.46 7.34
C LEU A 20 12.55 -5.84 6.51
N LYS A 21 13.75 -5.59 7.04
CA LYS A 21 15.01 -5.82 6.31
C LYS A 21 15.15 -7.27 5.83
N GLY A 22 15.45 -7.45 4.54
CA GLY A 22 15.62 -8.75 3.90
C GLY A 22 14.31 -9.51 3.63
N LYS A 23 13.14 -8.94 3.95
CA LYS A 23 11.84 -9.53 3.62
C LYS A 23 11.48 -9.28 2.16
N LYS A 24 10.84 -10.25 1.52
CA LYS A 24 10.30 -10.09 0.17
C LYS A 24 9.00 -9.29 0.22
N ALA A 25 8.99 -8.13 -0.40
CA ALA A 25 7.84 -7.23 -0.42
C ALA A 25 7.21 -7.14 -1.81
N LEU A 26 5.95 -7.51 -1.92
CA LEU A 26 5.13 -7.30 -3.12
C LEU A 26 4.35 -6.00 -2.98
N VAL A 27 4.58 -5.03 -3.84
CA VAL A 27 3.71 -3.85 -3.99
C VAL A 27 2.80 -4.08 -5.19
N THR A 28 1.49 -4.18 -4.99
CA THR A 28 0.56 -4.55 -6.08
C THR A 28 0.52 -3.51 -7.21
N ILE A 29 0.35 -2.23 -6.88
CA ILE A 29 0.34 -1.13 -7.84
C ILE A 29 1.21 0.01 -7.28
N THR A 30 2.47 0.09 -7.74
CA THR A 30 3.46 1.04 -7.21
C THR A 30 3.14 2.47 -7.60
N VAL A 31 2.62 2.70 -8.81
CA VAL A 31 2.26 4.05 -9.28
C VAL A 31 1.20 4.73 -8.39
N ASP A 32 0.35 3.96 -7.71
CA ASP A 32 -0.66 4.48 -6.77
C ASP A 32 -0.12 4.62 -5.33
N ARG A 33 0.94 3.88 -4.98
CA ARG A 33 1.48 3.77 -3.61
C ARG A 33 3.00 3.93 -3.55
N PHE A 34 3.52 4.94 -4.25
CA PHE A 34 4.96 5.16 -4.40
C PHE A 34 5.68 5.38 -3.07
N GLY A 35 5.08 6.12 -2.12
CA GLY A 35 5.73 6.37 -0.83
C GLY A 35 5.92 5.11 0.00
N MET A 36 4.95 4.18 -0.05
CA MET A 36 5.05 2.88 0.60
C MET A 36 6.16 2.03 -0.03
N ALA A 37 6.23 1.99 -1.35
CA ALA A 37 7.28 1.29 -2.08
C ALA A 37 8.68 1.85 -1.76
N GLU A 38 8.82 3.17 -1.73
CA GLU A 38 10.07 3.84 -1.41
C GLU A 38 10.51 3.53 0.03
N GLY A 39 9.59 3.62 0.98
CA GLY A 39 9.86 3.29 2.37
C GLY A 39 10.30 1.83 2.57
N LEU A 40 9.66 0.87 1.89
CA LEU A 40 10.03 -0.55 1.99
C LEU A 40 11.41 -0.83 1.40
N MET A 41 11.73 -0.17 0.28
CA MET A 41 13.05 -0.29 -0.33
C MET A 41 14.14 0.31 0.58
N GLU A 42 13.89 1.46 1.22
CA GLU A 42 14.81 2.07 2.20
C GLU A 42 14.97 1.23 3.47
N ALA A 43 13.92 0.54 3.92
CA ALA A 43 13.98 -0.43 5.01
C ALA A 43 14.74 -1.72 4.63
N GLY A 44 15.18 -1.85 3.38
CA GLY A 44 15.98 -2.98 2.90
C GLY A 44 15.17 -4.22 2.53
N CYS A 45 13.91 -4.06 2.14
CA CYS A 45 13.10 -5.14 1.59
C CYS A 45 13.56 -5.53 0.17
N GLU A 46 13.43 -6.81 -0.17
CA GLU A 46 13.58 -7.31 -1.53
C GLU A 46 12.29 -7.05 -2.31
N MET A 47 12.32 -6.05 -3.18
CA MET A 47 11.11 -5.51 -3.81
C MET A 47 10.65 -6.34 -5.01
N THR A 48 9.34 -6.58 -5.09
CA THR A 48 8.62 -6.98 -6.30
C THR A 48 7.50 -5.97 -6.54
N PHE A 49 7.56 -5.26 -7.66
CA PHE A 49 6.55 -4.31 -8.09
C PHE A 49 5.62 -4.98 -9.11
N GLY A 50 4.34 -4.97 -8.78
CA GLY A 50 3.29 -5.69 -9.47
C GLY A 50 2.60 -4.93 -10.59
N ASP A 51 3.06 -3.73 -10.95
CA ASP A 51 2.38 -2.83 -11.89
C ASP A 51 2.08 -3.50 -13.25
N LEU A 52 3.03 -4.25 -13.81
CA LEU A 52 2.78 -5.00 -15.05
C LEU A 52 1.82 -6.17 -14.84
N ILE A 53 1.92 -6.83 -13.68
CA ILE A 53 1.18 -8.05 -13.35
C ILE A 53 -0.29 -7.74 -13.10
N PHE A 54 -0.58 -6.78 -12.23
CA PHE A 54 -1.93 -6.50 -11.76
C PHE A 54 -2.64 -5.40 -12.55
N SER A 55 -1.91 -4.40 -13.08
CA SER A 55 -2.53 -3.33 -13.88
C SER A 55 -2.61 -3.69 -15.37
N LEU A 56 -1.60 -4.39 -15.91
CA LEU A 56 -1.53 -4.71 -17.35
C LEU A 56 -1.68 -6.19 -17.68
N ASN A 57 -1.83 -7.07 -16.68
CA ASN A 57 -2.00 -8.52 -16.88
C ASN A 57 -0.81 -9.17 -17.62
N ILE A 58 0.40 -8.61 -17.44
CA ILE A 58 1.68 -9.07 -17.99
C ILE A 58 2.49 -9.70 -16.84
N PRO A 59 2.77 -11.02 -16.84
CA PRO A 59 3.38 -11.74 -15.72
C PRO A 59 4.91 -11.52 -15.58
N ILE A 60 5.35 -10.27 -15.65
CA ILE A 60 6.76 -9.88 -15.54
C ILE A 60 6.94 -9.04 -14.27
N PRO A 61 7.59 -9.57 -13.22
CA PRO A 61 7.86 -8.80 -12.01
C PRO A 61 8.93 -7.75 -12.27
N LEU A 62 8.80 -6.60 -11.62
CA LEU A 62 9.80 -5.54 -11.63
C LEU A 62 10.44 -5.45 -10.25
N HIS A 63 11.74 -5.19 -10.17
CA HIS A 63 12.48 -5.24 -8.90
C HIS A 63 13.21 -3.93 -8.55
N SER A 64 13.13 -2.91 -9.41
CA SER A 64 13.76 -1.60 -9.17
C SER A 64 12.91 -0.45 -9.69
N PHE A 65 13.02 0.73 -9.09
CA PHE A 65 12.39 1.93 -9.63
C PHE A 65 12.88 2.27 -11.04
N ARG A 66 14.15 1.99 -11.35
CA ARG A 66 14.68 2.13 -12.71
C ARG A 66 13.91 1.26 -13.71
N SER A 67 13.57 0.03 -13.34
CA SER A 67 12.75 -0.83 -14.21
C SER A 67 11.35 -0.25 -14.41
N ILE A 68 10.68 0.22 -13.35
CA ILE A 68 9.38 0.91 -13.47
C ILE A 68 9.47 2.11 -14.40
N GLU A 69 10.50 2.95 -14.25
CA GLU A 69 10.71 4.15 -15.06
C GLU A 69 10.91 3.82 -16.55
N ILE A 70 11.71 2.80 -16.86
CA ILE A 70 11.92 2.33 -18.23
C ILE A 70 10.59 1.88 -18.84
N PHE A 71 9.82 1.05 -18.12
CA PHE A 71 8.52 0.59 -18.60
C PHE A 71 7.52 1.73 -18.75
N ALA A 72 7.48 2.68 -17.82
CA ALA A 72 6.63 3.86 -17.92
C ALA A 72 6.98 4.65 -19.19
N ARG A 73 8.25 4.94 -19.47
CA ARG A 73 8.65 5.67 -20.69
C ARG A 73 8.27 4.94 -21.98
N LEU A 74 8.33 3.60 -21.99
CA LEU A 74 7.97 2.79 -23.16
C LEU A 74 6.45 2.68 -23.36
N LEU A 75 5.69 2.51 -22.28
CA LEU A 75 4.26 2.20 -22.35
C LEU A 75 3.37 3.44 -22.25
N LEU A 76 3.77 4.48 -21.53
CA LEU A 76 2.95 5.69 -21.32
C LEU A 76 2.44 6.32 -22.62
N PRO A 77 3.23 6.43 -23.71
CA PRO A 77 2.72 6.99 -24.98
C PRO A 77 1.54 6.21 -25.55
N VAL A 78 1.42 4.91 -25.23
CA VAL A 78 0.29 4.07 -25.64
C VAL A 78 -0.82 4.12 -24.59
N LEU A 79 -0.46 4.02 -23.31
CA LEU A 79 -1.42 3.95 -22.20
C LEU A 79 -2.28 5.21 -22.06
N ILE A 80 -1.80 6.39 -22.46
CA ILE A 80 -2.60 7.63 -22.42
C ILE A 80 -3.84 7.58 -23.33
N TYR A 81 -3.86 6.69 -24.33
CA TYR A 81 -5.00 6.49 -25.22
C TYR A 81 -5.91 5.34 -24.77
N VAL A 82 -5.51 4.58 -23.75
CA VAL A 82 -6.30 3.46 -23.23
C VAL A 82 -7.32 3.99 -22.22
N PRO A 83 -8.62 3.65 -22.34
CA PRO A 83 -9.63 4.06 -21.37
C PRO A 83 -9.29 3.55 -19.97
N ILE A 84 -9.41 4.42 -18.95
CA ILE A 84 -8.97 4.16 -17.57
C ILE A 84 -9.55 2.86 -16.98
N LYS A 85 -10.76 2.45 -17.38
CA LYS A 85 -11.42 1.19 -16.96
C LYS A 85 -10.65 -0.09 -17.33
N TYR A 86 -9.69 0.00 -18.25
CA TYR A 86 -8.81 -1.11 -18.62
C TYR A 86 -7.46 -1.07 -17.90
N LEU A 87 -7.06 0.10 -17.39
CA LEU A 87 -5.80 0.31 -16.68
C LEU A 87 -5.94 0.20 -15.16
N TYR A 88 -7.14 0.46 -14.67
CA TYR A 88 -7.48 0.36 -13.26
C TYR A 88 -8.74 -0.48 -13.10
N PRO A 89 -8.78 -1.42 -12.13
CA PRO A 89 -9.98 -2.18 -11.84
C PRO A 89 -11.07 -1.22 -11.32
N THR A 90 -12.09 -0.94 -12.13
CA THR A 90 -13.24 -0.12 -11.74
C THR A 90 -14.55 -0.92 -11.88
N GLY A 91 -15.49 -0.68 -10.95
CA GLY A 91 -16.81 -1.31 -10.94
C GLY A 91 -16.79 -2.79 -10.55
N GLU A 92 -17.68 -3.60 -11.15
CA GLU A 92 -17.93 -5.02 -10.82
C GLU A 92 -16.70 -5.94 -10.91
N LYS A 93 -15.63 -5.52 -11.58
CA LYS A 93 -14.36 -6.28 -11.63
C LYS A 93 -13.63 -6.34 -10.29
N GLN A 94 -13.97 -5.45 -9.35
CA GLN A 94 -13.42 -5.46 -7.99
C GLN A 94 -14.00 -6.61 -7.13
N GLU A 95 -15.17 -7.16 -7.47
CA GLU A 95 -15.86 -8.15 -6.64
C GLU A 95 -15.44 -9.60 -6.89
N LYS A 96 -14.70 -9.87 -7.98
CA LYS A 96 -14.29 -11.24 -8.34
C LYS A 96 -12.82 -11.49 -7.99
N SER A 97 -12.59 -12.43 -7.06
CA SER A 97 -11.26 -12.95 -6.76
C SER A 97 -10.62 -13.53 -8.02
N ASN A 98 -9.39 -13.08 -8.32
CA ASN A 98 -8.60 -13.52 -9.46
C ASN A 98 -7.31 -14.20 -8.99
N LEU A 99 -7.29 -15.52 -9.03
CA LEU A 99 -6.16 -16.33 -8.53
C LEU A 99 -5.01 -16.50 -9.54
N LYS A 100 -5.06 -15.85 -10.71
CA LYS A 100 -4.08 -16.03 -11.80
C LYS A 100 -2.63 -15.73 -11.37
N TYR A 101 -2.46 -14.82 -10.41
CA TYR A 101 -1.17 -14.30 -9.98
C TYR A 101 -0.83 -14.59 -8.52
N VAL A 102 -1.49 -15.60 -7.94
CA VAL A 102 -1.28 -16.05 -6.54
C VAL A 102 0.17 -16.38 -6.21
N LYS A 103 0.94 -16.90 -7.18
CA LYS A 103 2.36 -17.23 -6.98
C LYS A 103 3.18 -16.03 -6.45
N TYR A 104 2.84 -14.80 -6.83
CA TYR A 104 3.54 -13.60 -6.36
C TYR A 104 3.17 -13.25 -4.91
N PHE A 105 1.92 -13.53 -4.50
CA PHE A 105 1.52 -13.42 -3.09
C PHE A 105 2.19 -14.49 -2.24
N GLN A 106 2.32 -15.71 -2.76
CA GLN A 106 2.96 -16.83 -2.05
C GLN A 106 4.45 -16.57 -1.80
N ASP A 107 5.18 -16.06 -2.79
CA ASP A 107 6.62 -15.78 -2.69
C ASP A 107 6.96 -14.57 -1.79
N ALA A 108 5.98 -13.70 -1.49
CA ALA A 108 6.19 -12.50 -0.69
C ALA A 108 5.89 -12.72 0.81
N ASP A 109 6.73 -12.15 1.67
CA ASP A 109 6.47 -12.03 3.11
C ASP A 109 5.54 -10.86 3.43
N ILE A 110 5.71 -9.75 2.71
CA ILE A 110 4.99 -8.49 2.90
C ILE A 110 4.17 -8.22 1.65
N ILE A 111 2.86 -7.97 1.81
CA ILE A 111 1.99 -7.48 0.75
C ILE A 111 1.64 -6.03 1.03
N ALA A 112 1.96 -5.15 0.09
CA ALA A 112 1.80 -3.72 0.19
C ALA A 112 0.93 -3.17 -0.96
N GLY A 113 0.10 -2.17 -0.67
CA GLY A 113 -0.70 -1.49 -1.69
C GLY A 113 -2.11 -1.13 -1.25
N ASP A 114 -2.94 -0.73 -2.21
CA ASP A 114 -4.36 -0.47 -1.96
C ASP A 114 -5.12 -1.74 -1.59
N TYR A 115 -5.99 -1.67 -0.57
CA TYR A 115 -6.69 -2.85 -0.08
C TYR A 115 -7.56 -3.48 -1.16
N LEU A 116 -8.21 -2.69 -2.01
CA LEU A 116 -9.04 -3.24 -3.09
C LEU A 116 -8.17 -4.00 -4.10
N ALA A 117 -7.02 -3.42 -4.49
CA ALA A 117 -6.07 -4.09 -5.37
C ALA A 117 -5.49 -5.38 -4.74
N ILE A 118 -5.19 -5.37 -3.45
CA ILE A 118 -4.75 -6.57 -2.71
C ILE A 118 -5.86 -7.61 -2.69
N SER A 119 -7.06 -7.22 -2.26
CA SER A 119 -8.20 -8.11 -2.04
C SER A 119 -8.65 -8.84 -3.32
N GLN A 120 -8.49 -8.18 -4.47
CA GLN A 120 -8.81 -8.76 -5.77
C GLN A 120 -7.96 -10.00 -6.11
N TYR A 121 -6.69 -10.04 -5.69
CA TYR A 121 -5.75 -11.10 -6.08
C TYR A 121 -5.27 -11.96 -4.90
N MET A 122 -5.56 -11.57 -3.66
CA MET A 122 -5.07 -12.29 -2.48
C MET A 122 -5.67 -13.71 -2.40
N PRO A 123 -4.84 -14.76 -2.25
CA PRO A 123 -5.29 -16.13 -2.02
C PRO A 123 -6.00 -16.28 -0.66
N GLN A 124 -6.65 -17.43 -0.46
CA GLN A 124 -7.24 -17.79 0.83
C GLN A 124 -6.17 -18.08 1.90
N ASP A 125 -5.02 -18.58 1.48
CA ASP A 125 -3.87 -18.80 2.35
C ASP A 125 -2.92 -17.60 2.27
N MET A 126 -2.93 -16.81 3.35
CA MET A 126 -2.07 -15.66 3.59
C MET A 126 -1.24 -15.87 4.86
N GLU A 127 -1.01 -17.13 5.25
CA GLU A 127 -0.41 -17.49 6.53
C GLU A 127 0.94 -16.79 6.76
N GLY A 128 1.09 -16.18 7.94
CA GLY A 128 2.34 -15.57 8.39
C GLY A 128 2.67 -14.22 7.73
N LYS A 129 1.90 -13.77 6.73
CA LYS A 129 2.19 -12.56 5.94
C LYS A 129 1.91 -11.28 6.71
N ILE A 130 2.63 -10.23 6.35
CA ILE A 130 2.39 -8.85 6.79
C ILE A 130 1.65 -8.12 5.67
N VAL A 131 0.53 -7.49 5.98
CA VAL A 131 -0.23 -6.68 5.01
C VAL A 131 -0.13 -5.21 5.40
N ILE A 132 0.44 -4.39 4.52
CA ILE A 132 0.57 -2.94 4.66
C ILE A 132 -0.36 -2.27 3.64
N THR A 133 -1.42 -1.62 4.10
CA THR A 133 -2.47 -1.16 3.20
C THR A 133 -3.16 0.13 3.66
N ASN A 134 -4.27 0.49 3.03
CA ASN A 134 -5.09 1.64 3.36
C ASN A 134 -6.57 1.27 3.30
N THR A 135 -7.42 2.13 3.88
CA THR A 135 -8.89 2.07 3.73
C THR A 135 -9.50 0.69 4.05
N VAL A 136 -9.28 0.19 5.27
CA VAL A 136 -9.84 -1.09 5.73
C VAL A 136 -11.00 -0.88 6.70
N THR A 137 -11.99 -1.78 6.63
CA THR A 137 -13.10 -1.89 7.59
C THR A 137 -12.89 -3.08 8.53
N SER A 138 -13.67 -3.17 9.63
CA SER A 138 -13.66 -4.34 10.52
C SER A 138 -13.92 -5.67 9.79
N SER A 139 -14.80 -5.69 8.79
CA SER A 139 -15.03 -6.89 7.98
C SER A 139 -13.81 -7.29 7.14
N ASN A 140 -13.01 -6.33 6.68
CA ASN A 140 -11.75 -6.61 6.00
C ASN A 140 -10.72 -7.21 6.96
N VAL A 141 -10.65 -6.68 8.18
CA VAL A 141 -9.77 -7.18 9.24
C VAL A 141 -10.10 -8.64 9.57
N GLU A 142 -11.40 -8.96 9.72
CA GLU A 142 -11.85 -10.34 9.93
C GLU A 142 -11.50 -11.28 8.77
N ASP A 143 -11.64 -10.84 7.51
CA ASP A 143 -11.25 -11.64 6.35
C ASP A 143 -9.74 -11.90 6.33
N LEU A 144 -8.91 -10.87 6.56
CA LEU A 144 -7.45 -11.02 6.66
C LEU A 144 -7.05 -11.98 7.77
N LYS A 145 -7.71 -11.88 8.94
CA LYS A 145 -7.48 -12.79 10.07
C LYS A 145 -7.82 -14.24 9.71
N LYS A 146 -8.98 -14.48 9.07
CA LYS A 146 -9.40 -15.83 8.62
C LYS A 146 -8.42 -16.46 7.63
N ARG A 147 -7.74 -15.63 6.82
CA ARG A 147 -6.73 -16.05 5.85
C ARG A 147 -5.34 -16.30 6.46
N GLY A 148 -5.16 -16.08 7.76
CA GLY A 148 -3.88 -16.35 8.45
C GLY A 148 -2.87 -15.21 8.39
N VAL A 149 -3.26 -13.99 7.98
CA VAL A 149 -2.38 -12.81 8.03
C VAL A 149 -1.88 -12.61 9.46
N ASN A 150 -0.58 -12.37 9.63
CA ASN A 150 0.05 -12.20 10.96
C ASN A 150 -0.09 -10.75 11.44
N TYR A 151 0.24 -9.78 10.57
CA TYR A 151 0.12 -8.35 10.89
C TYR A 151 -0.67 -7.61 9.82
N LEU A 152 -1.59 -6.76 10.27
CA LEU A 152 -2.21 -5.71 9.47
C LEU A 152 -1.66 -4.35 9.91
N ILE A 153 -1.17 -3.60 8.93
CA ILE A 153 -0.65 -2.25 9.12
C ILE A 153 -1.35 -1.32 8.14
N THR A 154 -1.86 -0.19 8.61
CA THR A 154 -2.52 0.78 7.74
C THR A 154 -1.79 2.11 7.70
N THR A 155 -1.87 2.81 6.56
CA THR A 155 -1.18 4.11 6.37
C THR A 155 -1.76 5.25 7.21
N THR A 156 -2.91 5.03 7.86
CA THR A 156 -3.63 6.02 8.65
C THR A 156 -4.09 5.40 9.98
N PRO A 157 -4.45 6.20 11.00
CA PRO A 157 -5.01 5.66 12.23
C PRO A 157 -6.33 4.90 12.01
N GLU A 158 -6.72 4.12 13.02
CA GLU A 158 -8.07 3.56 13.11
C GLU A 158 -8.99 4.53 13.84
N PHE A 159 -10.18 4.74 13.28
CA PHE A 159 -11.30 5.43 13.91
C PHE A 159 -12.54 4.53 13.82
N GLU A 160 -13.05 4.11 14.97
CA GLU A 160 -14.26 3.27 15.08
C GLU A 160 -14.24 2.01 14.18
N GLY A 161 -13.15 1.24 14.20
CA GLY A 161 -13.03 0.02 13.37
C GLY A 161 -12.59 0.26 11.93
N ARG A 162 -12.39 1.52 11.52
CA ARG A 162 -12.07 1.88 10.13
C ARG A 162 -10.78 2.70 10.02
N SER A 163 -9.93 2.33 9.06
CA SER A 163 -8.89 3.25 8.57
C SER A 163 -9.37 3.93 7.30
N PHE A 164 -9.05 5.21 7.15
CA PHE A 164 -9.45 6.01 5.98
C PHE A 164 -8.29 6.17 5.01
N GLY A 165 -8.59 6.61 3.78
CA GLY A 165 -7.56 6.92 2.80
C GLY A 165 -6.65 8.06 3.27
N THR A 166 -5.41 8.08 2.76
CA THR A 166 -4.40 9.10 3.07
C THR A 166 -4.92 10.52 2.77
N ASN A 167 -5.80 10.69 1.76
CA ASN A 167 -6.43 11.96 1.43
C ASN A 167 -7.32 12.52 2.55
N VAL A 168 -8.14 11.66 3.17
CA VAL A 168 -9.02 12.05 4.29
C VAL A 168 -8.16 12.41 5.49
N PHE A 169 -7.13 11.60 5.77
CA PHE A 169 -6.23 11.88 6.88
C PHE A 169 -5.43 13.18 6.67
N GLN A 170 -4.95 13.46 5.46
CA GLN A 170 -4.34 14.74 5.11
C GLN A 170 -5.31 15.90 5.31
N ALA A 171 -6.58 15.77 4.91
CA ALA A 171 -7.59 16.80 5.10
C ALA A 171 -7.83 17.09 6.59
N ILE A 172 -7.82 16.06 7.45
CA ILE A 172 -7.89 16.24 8.91
C ILE A 172 -6.68 17.02 9.41
N LEU A 173 -5.46 16.64 8.99
CA LEU A 173 -4.23 17.35 9.38
C LEU A 173 -4.23 18.82 8.93
N ILE A 174 -4.71 19.10 7.72
CA ILE A 174 -4.90 20.46 7.20
C ILE A 174 -5.88 21.22 8.10
N ALA A 175 -7.07 20.66 8.35
CA ALA A 175 -8.12 21.32 9.13
C ALA A 175 -7.67 21.68 10.55
N ILE A 176 -6.97 20.78 11.24
CA ILE A 176 -6.47 21.03 12.60
C ILE A 176 -5.26 21.96 12.63
N SER A 177 -4.53 22.10 11.52
CA SER A 177 -3.36 22.99 11.44
C SER A 177 -3.77 24.47 11.43
N GLY A 178 -5.00 24.77 11.02
CA GLY A 178 -5.49 26.13 10.81
C GLY A 178 -4.87 26.83 9.59
N LYS A 179 -4.11 26.12 8.75
CA LYS A 179 -3.47 26.61 7.54
C LYS A 179 -4.24 26.16 6.29
N SER A 180 -4.06 26.88 5.19
CA SER A 180 -4.55 26.44 3.89
C SER A 180 -3.64 25.34 3.31
N PRO A 181 -4.14 24.48 2.40
CA PRO A 181 -3.32 23.43 1.77
C PRO A 181 -2.06 23.97 1.09
N GLU A 182 -2.12 25.18 0.52
CA GLU A 182 -1.03 25.84 -0.20
C GLU A 182 0.11 26.29 0.73
N GLU A 183 -0.16 26.46 2.03
CA GLU A 183 0.80 26.89 3.04
C GLU A 183 1.57 25.71 3.67
N LEU A 184 1.17 24.47 3.39
CA LEU A 184 1.74 23.28 4.01
C LEU A 184 2.77 22.61 3.10
N GLN A 185 3.98 22.45 3.63
CA GLN A 185 5.02 21.63 3.02
C GLN A 185 4.93 20.18 3.53
N PRO A 186 5.50 19.19 2.81
CA PRO A 186 5.45 17.79 3.22
C PRO A 186 5.94 17.54 4.66
N GLU A 187 6.93 18.29 5.13
CA GLU A 187 7.49 18.20 6.47
C GLU A 187 6.52 18.70 7.54
N ASP A 188 5.61 19.63 7.19
CA ASP A 188 4.59 20.12 8.12
C ASP A 188 3.59 19.01 8.47
N TYR A 189 3.25 18.13 7.52
CA TYR A 189 2.41 16.96 7.80
C TYR A 189 3.05 16.02 8.82
N LEU A 190 4.36 15.81 8.74
CA LEU A 190 5.09 14.97 9.71
C LEU A 190 5.06 15.60 11.11
N LYS A 191 5.28 16.92 11.22
CA LYS A 191 5.20 17.65 12.49
C LYS A 191 3.79 17.61 13.09
N LEU A 192 2.76 17.70 12.25
CA LEU A 192 1.36 17.62 12.70
C LEU A 192 1.02 16.21 13.21
N ILE A 193 1.51 15.16 12.57
CA ILE A 193 1.37 13.79 13.06
C ILE A 193 2.05 13.61 14.42
N GLU A 194 3.29 14.10 14.55
CA GLU A 194 4.01 14.05 15.83
C GLU A 194 3.26 14.80 16.93
N LYS A 195 2.74 16.00 16.63
CA LYS A 195 1.97 16.83 17.58
C LYS A 195 0.64 16.20 17.97
N THR A 196 -0.06 15.55 17.04
CA THR A 196 -1.36 14.91 17.32
C THR A 196 -1.22 13.57 18.02
N GLY A 197 -0.05 12.93 17.93
CA GLY A 197 0.15 11.56 18.40
C GLY A 197 -0.57 10.53 17.54
N PHE A 198 -1.08 10.91 16.36
CA PHE A 198 -1.69 9.96 15.44
C PHE A 198 -0.64 8.96 14.96
N LYS A 199 -0.99 7.68 15.06
CA LYS A 199 -0.12 6.57 14.67
C LYS A 199 -0.83 5.71 13.63
N PRO A 200 -0.08 5.07 12.70
CA PRO A 200 -0.66 4.05 11.85
C PRO A 200 -1.30 2.95 12.71
N ARG A 201 -2.38 2.33 12.24
CA ARG A 201 -2.88 1.09 12.85
C ARG A 201 -1.81 0.02 12.67
N VAL A 202 -1.41 -0.63 13.75
CA VAL A 202 -0.57 -1.83 13.74
C VAL A 202 -1.28 -2.87 14.58
N GLU A 203 -1.74 -3.93 13.95
CA GLU A 203 -2.53 -4.96 14.61
C GLU A 203 -1.98 -6.35 14.29
N LYS A 204 -1.72 -7.12 15.34
CA LYS A 204 -1.40 -8.54 15.21
C LYS A 204 -2.71 -9.33 15.12
N LEU A 205 -2.91 -10.05 14.02
CA LEU A 205 -4.15 -10.78 13.75
C LEU A 205 -4.06 -12.26 14.15
N ASN A 206 -2.90 -12.90 13.97
CA ASN A 206 -2.62 -14.30 14.31
C ASN A 206 -1.25 -14.47 14.99
#